data_AF-A0A426V5K1-F1
#
_entry.id   AF-A0A426V5K1-F1
#
_cell.length_a   1.000
_cell.length_b   1.000
_cell.length_c   1.000
_cell.angle_alpha   90.00
_cell.angle_beta   90.00
_cell.angle_gamma   90.00
#
_symmetry.space_group_name_H-M   'P 1'
#
loop_
_entity.id
_entity.type
_entity.pdbx_description
1 polymer ?
#
loop_
_entity_poly.entity_id
_entity_poly.type
_entity_poly.pdbx_seq_one_letter_code
_entity_poly.pdbx_strand_id
1 'polypeptide(L)'
;MPLPELEDLADAITALAGARNRVPLPTLLRETALNVLILSRIASNRLPDDLRKDDIESAADHLVTQLRHAAWELPPPATPRIPLPPRPRPTPARPLCRRHLIKPT
;
A
#
# COMPACT_ATOMS: atom_id res chain seq x y z
N MET A 1 10.11 37.64 -5.39
CA MET A 1 11.00 36.81 -6.21
C MET A 1 10.36 35.43 -6.27
N PRO A 2 9.93 34.94 -7.45
CA PRO A 2 9.51 33.54 -7.56
C PRO A 2 10.73 32.65 -7.28
N LEU A 3 10.54 31.59 -6.52
CA LEU A 3 11.57 30.60 -6.21
C LEU A 3 11.47 29.52 -7.29
N PRO A 4 12.37 29.50 -8.29
CA PRO A 4 12.26 28.59 -9.43
C PRO A 4 12.22 27.12 -8.99
N GLU A 5 12.87 26.76 -7.87
CA GLU A 5 12.81 25.39 -7.35
C GLU A 5 11.41 24.99 -6.84
N LEU A 6 10.60 25.95 -6.39
CA LEU A 6 9.20 25.71 -5.99
C LEU A 6 8.28 25.57 -7.20
N GLU A 7 8.57 26.27 -8.29
CA GLU A 7 7.84 26.15 -9.55
C GLU A 7 8.12 24.78 -10.20
N ASP A 8 9.40 24.37 -10.26
CA ASP A 8 9.80 23.04 -10.75
C ASP A 8 9.15 21.91 -9.92
N LEU A 9 9.03 22.10 -8.60
CA LEU A 9 8.36 21.14 -7.72
C LEU A 9 6.85 21.09 -8.01
N ALA A 10 6.20 22.23 -8.22
CA ALA A 10 4.78 22.29 -8.55
C ALA A 10 4.48 21.62 -9.90
N ASP A 11 5.35 21.83 -10.89
CA ASP A 11 5.26 21.19 -12.20
C ASP A 11 5.48 19.68 -12.12
N ALA A 12 6.45 19.22 -11.32
CA ALA A 12 6.68 17.80 -11.08
C ALA A 12 5.49 17.12 -10.38
N ILE A 13 4.87 17.78 -9.40
CA ILE A 13 3.64 17.31 -8.72
C ILE A 13 2.49 17.22 -9.73
N THR A 14 2.35 18.21 -10.61
CA THR A 14 1.29 18.27 -11.63
C THR A 14 1.49 17.19 -12.69
N ALA A 15 2.72 16.96 -13.15
CA ALA A 15 3.07 15.88 -14.06
C ALA A 15 2.80 14.50 -13.45
N LEU A 16 3.13 14.30 -12.17
CA LEU A 16 2.81 13.08 -11.43
C LEU A 16 1.29 12.87 -11.29
N ALA A 17 0.55 13.95 -11.01
CA ALA A 17 -0.91 13.92 -10.96
C ALA A 17 -1.54 13.60 -12.34
N GLY A 18 -0.90 14.01 -13.44
CA GLY A 18 -1.29 13.63 -14.80
C GLY A 18 -1.02 12.15 -15.13
N ALA A 19 0.03 11.56 -14.57
CA ALA A 19 0.37 10.14 -14.75
C ALA A 19 -0.52 9.17 -13.94
N ARG A 20 -1.41 9.71 -13.09
CA ARG A 20 -2.29 9.02 -12.14
C ARG A 20 -3.19 7.93 -12.74
N ASN A 21 -3.39 7.93 -14.06
CA ASN A 21 -4.17 6.90 -14.76
C ASN A 21 -3.57 5.48 -14.67
N ARG A 22 -2.32 5.32 -14.22
CA ARG A 22 -1.64 4.01 -14.12
C ARG A 22 -1.53 3.44 -12.71
N VAL A 23 -1.82 4.22 -11.68
CA VAL A 23 -1.60 3.81 -10.28
C VAL A 23 -2.95 3.81 -9.55
N PRO A 24 -3.35 2.69 -8.90
CA PRO A 24 -4.56 2.67 -8.10
C PRO A 24 -4.56 3.77 -7.05
N LEU A 25 -5.68 4.49 -6.91
CA LEU A 25 -5.81 5.61 -5.97
C LEU A 25 -5.39 5.26 -4.52
N PRO A 26 -5.73 4.09 -3.95
CA PRO A 26 -5.28 3.72 -2.61
C PRO A 26 -3.75 3.63 -2.51
N THR A 27 -3.09 3.11 -3.55
CA THR A 27 -1.63 3.04 -3.63
C THR A 27 -1.04 4.46 -3.66
N LEU A 28 -1.57 5.32 -4.53
CA LEU A 28 -1.10 6.70 -4.64
C LEU A 28 -1.20 7.47 -3.31
N LEU A 29 -2.32 7.32 -2.59
CA LEU A 29 -2.52 7.99 -1.30
C LEU A 29 -1.51 7.51 -0.24
N ARG A 30 -1.21 6.21 -0.21
CA ARG A 30 -0.20 5.63 0.70
C ARG A 30 1.21 6.10 0.37
N GLU A 31 1.58 6.09 -0.90
CA GLU A 31 2.90 6.58 -1.36
C GLU A 31 3.05 8.08 -1.09
N THR A 32 1.98 8.86 -1.30
CA THR A 32 1.97 10.29 -1.01
C THR A 32 2.16 10.55 0.49
N ALA A 33 1.46 9.80 1.35
CA ALA A 33 1.63 9.92 2.80
C ALA A 33 3.08 9.60 3.24
N LEU A 34 3.72 8.61 2.63
CA LEU A 34 5.12 8.28 2.90
C LEU A 34 6.07 9.39 2.42
N ASN A 35 5.85 9.94 1.23
CA ASN A 35 6.63 11.05 0.72
C ASN A 35 6.52 12.30 1.60
N VAL A 36 5.32 12.62 2.08
CA VAL A 36 5.10 13.75 3.01
C VAL A 36 5.90 13.55 4.31
N LEU A 37 5.88 12.35 4.91
CA LEU A 37 6.66 12.05 6.11
C LEU A 37 8.18 12.24 5.90
N ILE A 38 8.70 11.78 4.76
CA ILE A 38 10.12 11.88 4.46
C ILE A 38 10.51 13.35 4.25
N LEU A 39 9.73 14.07 3.45
CA LEU A 39 10.01 15.47 3.12
C LEU A 39 9.87 16.37 4.33
N SER A 40 8.84 16.17 5.18
CA SER A 40 8.67 16.93 6.40
C SER A 40 9.84 16.72 7.36
N ARG A 41 10.34 15.48 7.50
CA ARG A 41 11.51 15.19 8.34
C ARG A 41 12.81 15.81 7.80
N ILE A 42 13.01 15.78 6.49
CA ILE A 42 14.17 16.44 5.86
C ILE A 42 14.08 17.95 6.06
N ALA A 43 12.89 18.54 5.87
CA ALA A 43 12.66 19.96 6.05
C ALA A 43 12.85 20.39 7.51
N SER A 44 12.27 19.67 8.48
CA SER A 44 12.38 19.99 9.91
C SER A 44 13.83 19.96 10.40
N ASN A 45 14.62 18.98 9.95
CA ASN A 45 16.06 18.90 10.27
C ASN A 45 16.90 20.07 9.73
N ARG A 46 16.40 20.83 8.75
CA ARG A 46 17.09 22.00 8.19
C ARG A 46 16.67 23.32 8.83
N LEU A 47 15.65 23.30 9.68
CA LEU A 47 15.18 24.50 10.36
C LEU A 47 16.00 24.76 11.62
N PRO A 48 16.39 26.01 11.89
CA PRO A 48 17.07 26.37 13.14
C PRO A 48 16.11 26.57 14.32
N ASP A 49 14.82 26.75 14.05
CA ASP A 49 13.79 27.11 15.03
C ASP A 49 12.95 25.89 15.41
N ASP A 50 12.98 25.51 16.68
CA ASP A 50 12.31 24.32 17.20
C ASP A 50 10.78 24.45 17.21
N LEU A 51 10.22 25.65 17.44
CA LEU A 51 8.78 25.87 17.38
C LEU A 51 8.25 25.60 15.96
N ARG A 52 8.99 26.07 14.95
CA ARG A 52 8.64 25.85 13.54
C ARG A 52 8.82 24.40 13.11
N LYS A 53 9.73 23.64 13.75
CA LYS A 53 9.84 22.20 13.52
C LYS A 53 8.60 21.49 14.00
N ASP A 54 8.19 21.75 15.24
CA ASP A 54 7.02 21.12 15.85
C ASP A 54 5.74 21.39 15.05
N ASP A 55 5.56 22.63 14.58
CA ASP A 55 4.42 23.00 13.73
C ASP A 55 4.40 22.20 12.41
N ILE A 56 5.55 22.06 11.75
CA ILE A 56 5.66 21.32 10.48
C ILE A 56 5.47 19.83 10.68
N GLU A 57 6.04 19.26 11.75
CA GLU A 57 5.90 17.84 12.06
C GLU A 57 4.44 17.53 12.41
N SER A 58 3.79 18.36 13.24
CA SER A 58 2.37 18.21 13.60
C SER A 58 1.44 18.33 12.38
N ALA A 59 1.66 19.33 11.51
CA ALA A 59 0.88 19.49 10.29
C ALA A 59 1.05 18.30 9.32
N ALA A 60 2.29 17.81 9.17
CA ALA A 60 2.59 16.64 8.34
C ALA A 60 1.91 15.37 8.89
N ASP A 61 1.99 15.12 10.20
CA ASP A 61 1.36 13.97 10.84
C ASP A 61 -0.16 14.00 10.70
N HIS A 62 -0.78 15.18 10.83
CA HIS A 62 -2.20 15.33 10.60
C HIS A 62 -2.58 14.97 9.15
N LEU A 63 -1.86 15.53 8.17
CA LEU A 63 -2.10 15.24 6.76
C LEU A 63 -1.92 13.75 6.42
N VAL A 64 -0.85 13.13 6.93
CA VAL A 64 -0.56 11.71 6.75
C VAL A 64 -1.67 10.84 7.31
N THR A 65 -2.20 11.19 8.49
CA THR A 65 -3.33 10.50 9.11
C THR A 65 -4.56 10.55 8.20
N GLN A 66 -4.91 11.73 7.69
CA GLN A 66 -6.04 11.90 6.78
C GLN A 66 -5.87 11.11 5.48
N LEU A 67 -4.68 11.12 4.89
CA LEU A 67 -4.38 10.37 3.67
C LEU A 67 -4.49 8.86 3.88
N ARG A 68 -4.03 8.35 5.03
CA ARG A 68 -4.14 6.92 5.38
C ARG A 68 -5.58 6.50 5.61
N HIS A 69 -6.36 7.31 6.32
CA HIS A 69 -7.80 7.07 6.48
C HIS A 69 -8.52 7.04 5.12
N ALA A 70 -8.29 8.06 4.28
CA ALA A 70 -8.86 8.10 2.94
C ALA A 70 -8.48 6.87 2.10
N ALA A 71 -7.24 6.37 2.22
CA ALA A 71 -6.81 5.17 1.53
C ALA A 71 -7.45 3.87 2.04
N TRP A 72 -7.87 3.81 3.30
CA TRP A 72 -8.56 2.66 3.89
C TRP A 72 -10.04 2.61 3.57
N GLU A 73 -10.69 3.76 3.46
CA GLU A 73 -12.12 3.86 3.08
C GLU A 73 -12.36 3.51 1.61
N LEU A 74 -11.30 3.46 0.79
CA LEU A 74 -11.43 3.09 -0.62
C LEU A 74 -11.57 1.57 -0.79
N PRO A 75 -12.45 1.12 -1.71
CA PRO A 75 -12.57 -0.30 -2.01
C PRO A 75 -11.23 -0.84 -2.54
N PRO A 76 -10.88 -2.10 -2.21
CA PRO A 76 -9.66 -2.70 -2.71
C PRO A 76 -9.69 -2.70 -4.26
N PRO A 77 -8.53 -2.49 -4.92
CA PRO A 77 -8.47 -2.53 -6.36
C PRO A 77 -9.02 -3.88 -6.85
N ALA A 78 -9.87 -3.83 -7.88
CA ALA A 78 -10.41 -5.04 -8.49
C ALA A 78 -9.23 -5.94 -8.88
N THR A 79 -9.07 -7.06 -8.15
CA THR A 79 -8.06 -8.04 -8.50
C THR A 79 -8.42 -8.61 -9.86
N PRO A 80 -7.49 -8.62 -10.84
CA PRO A 80 -7.74 -9.35 -12.07
C PRO A 80 -8.03 -10.79 -11.66
N ARG A 81 -9.20 -11.31 -12.06
CA ARG A 81 -9.62 -12.68 -11.78
C ARG A 81 -8.56 -13.64 -12.33
N ILE A 82 -7.66 -14.10 -11.47
CA ILE A 82 -6.82 -15.25 -11.77
C ILE A 82 -7.81 -16.43 -11.90
N PRO A 83 -7.83 -17.16 -13.02
CA PRO A 83 -8.64 -18.36 -13.13
C PRO A 83 -8.30 -19.28 -11.96
N LEU A 84 -9.30 -19.60 -11.13
CA LEU A 84 -9.13 -20.57 -10.06
C LEU A 84 -8.60 -21.88 -10.68
N PRO A 85 -7.55 -22.51 -10.11
CA PRO A 85 -7.12 -23.80 -10.59
C PRO A 85 -8.32 -24.78 -10.51
N PRO A 86 -8.49 -25.65 -11.52
CA PRO A 86 -9.59 -26.60 -11.52
C PRO A 86 -9.52 -27.45 -10.24
N ARG A 87 -10.66 -27.60 -9.55
CA ARG A 87 -10.73 -28.40 -8.31
C ARG A 87 -10.15 -29.80 -8.60
N PRO A 88 -9.25 -30.32 -7.74
CA PRO A 88 -8.79 -31.69 -7.87
C PRO A 88 -10.01 -32.62 -7.78
N ARG A 89 -10.14 -33.54 -8.75
CA ARG A 89 -11.18 -34.58 -8.72
C ARG A 89 -11.02 -35.42 -7.45
N PRO A 90 -12.11 -35.83 -6.79
CA PRO A 90 -12.01 -36.74 -5.65
C PRO A 90 -11.35 -38.04 -6.10
N THR A 91 -10.21 -38.37 -5.49
CA THR A 91 -9.49 -39.63 -5.72
C THR A 91 -10.35 -40.79 -5.20
N PRO A 92 -10.59 -41.85 -5.99
CA PRO A 92 -11.32 -43.02 -5.49
C PRO A 92 -10.53 -43.66 -4.34
N ALA A 93 -11.21 -43.90 -3.22
CA ALA A 93 -10.63 -44.56 -2.05
C ALA A 93 -10.16 -45.97 -2.45
N ARG A 94 -8.88 -46.26 -2.23
CA ARG A 94 -8.33 -47.62 -2.40
C ARG A 94 -9.02 -48.57 -1.40
N PRO A 95 -9.52 -49.75 -1.84
CA PRO A 95 -10.06 -50.73 -0.92
C PRO A 95 -8.94 -51.30 -0.03
N LEU A 96 -9.12 -51.23 1.29
CA LEU A 96 -8.29 -51.92 2.27
C LEU A 96 -8.47 -53.43 2.09
N CYS A 97 -7.44 -54.11 1.57
CA CYS A 97 -7.41 -55.57 1.51
C CYS A 97 -7.49 -56.16 2.94
N ARG A 98 -8.63 -56.80 3.26
CA ARG A 98 -8.84 -57.65 4.45
C ARG A 98 -7.83 -58.80 4.46
N ARG A 99 -6.77 -58.70 5.26
CA ARG A 99 -5.87 -59.83 5.52
C ARG A 99 -6.60 -60.82 6.43
N HIS A 100 -6.78 -62.04 5.91
CA HIS A 100 -7.52 -63.14 6.53
C HIS A 100 -6.93 -63.60 7.87
N LEU A 101 -7.82 -63.84 8.84
CA LEU A 101 -7.57 -64.68 10.02
C LEU A 101 -7.23 -66.10 9.56
N ILE A 102 -6.14 -66.66 10.07
CA ILE A 102 -5.93 -68.12 10.12
C ILE A 102 -5.55 -68.46 11.58
N LYS A 103 -6.42 -69.22 12.25
CA LYS A 103 -6.12 -69.92 13.51
C LYS A 103 -5.44 -71.25 13.16
N PRO A 104 -4.43 -71.70 13.92
CA PRO A 104 -4.14 -73.11 14.08
C PRO A 104 -4.62 -73.62 15.45
N THR A 105 -4.98 -74.90 15.40
CA THR A 105 -5.33 -75.89 16.43
C THR A 105 -4.49 -75.86 17.70
#